data_AF-A0A9W4R3H9-F1
#
_entry.id   AF-A0A9W4R3H9-F1
#
_cell.length_a   1.000
_cell.length_b   1.000
_cell.length_c   1.000
_cell.angle_alpha   90.00
_cell.angle_beta   90.00
_cell.angle_gamma   90.00
#
_symmetry.space_group_name_H-M   'P 1'
#
loop_
_entity.id
_entity.type
_entity.pdbx_description
1 polymer ?
#
loop_
_entity_poly.entity_id
_entity_poly.type
_entity_poly.pdbx_seq_one_letter_code
_entity_poly.pdbx_strand_id
1 'polypeptide(L)'
;MIERLCAEQRRALLLNENSTSVNLIVHIDVYSLPSFLSVKRYFLYFSLFGNKIGSSIAFTNAGDLNAFFMTLKSTFNQISSPVRSSVPKCG
;
A
#
# COMPACT_ATOMS: atom_id res chain seq x y z
N MET A 1 0.81 -6.11 12.93
CA MET A 1 0.49 -5.19 11.80
C MET A 1 0.94 -5.72 10.44
N ILE A 2 2.22 -6.09 10.25
CA ILE A 2 2.73 -6.78 9.05
C ILE A 2 1.98 -8.08 8.73
N GLU A 3 1.36 -8.70 9.74
CA GLU A 3 0.51 -9.88 9.57
C GLU A 3 -0.67 -9.68 8.62
N ARG A 4 -1.10 -8.43 8.40
CA ARG A 4 -2.13 -8.09 7.39
C ARG A 4 -1.68 -8.32 5.95
N LEU A 5 -0.37 -8.45 5.72
CA LEU A 5 0.18 -8.79 4.41
C LEU A 5 -0.05 -10.26 4.11
N CYS A 6 -0.51 -10.55 2.89
CA CYS A 6 -0.58 -11.92 2.40
C CYS A 6 0.83 -12.49 2.13
N ALA A 7 0.91 -13.80 1.91
CA ALA A 7 2.18 -14.50 1.68
C ALA A 7 2.96 -13.92 0.49
N GLU A 8 2.28 -13.58 -0.60
CA GLU A 8 2.88 -13.01 -1.82
C GLU A 8 3.50 -11.63 -1.56
N GLN A 9 2.79 -10.77 -0.81
CA GLN A 9 3.28 -9.45 -0.45
C GLN A 9 4.51 -9.52 0.45
N ARG A 10 4.49 -10.43 1.45
CA ARG A 10 5.66 -10.66 2.32
C ARG A 10 6.85 -11.18 1.51
N ARG A 11 6.63 -12.11 0.58
CA ARG A 11 7.68 -12.63 -0.30
C ARG A 11 8.28 -11.53 -1.17
N ALA A 12 7.45 -10.68 -1.78
CA ALA A 12 7.94 -9.59 -2.61
C ALA A 12 8.73 -8.54 -1.81
N LEU A 13 8.31 -8.24 -0.59
CA LEU A 13 9.04 -7.37 0.33
C LEU A 13 10.41 -7.94 0.69
N LEU A 14 10.49 -9.24 1.00
CA LEU A 14 11.76 -9.91 1.25
C LEU A 14 12.66 -9.92 0.01
N LEU A 15 12.10 -10.15 -1.19
CA LEU A 15 12.87 -10.09 -2.43
C LEU A 15 13.43 -8.69 -2.69
N ASN A 16 12.62 -7.66 -2.47
CA ASN A 16 13.03 -6.26 -2.61
C ASN A 16 14.14 -5.89 -1.62
N GLU A 17 14.05 -6.33 -0.36
CA GLU A 17 15.08 -6.06 0.65
C GLU A 17 16.43 -6.71 0.31
N ASN A 18 16.42 -7.85 -0.38
CA ASN A 18 17.62 -8.61 -0.72
C ASN A 18 18.16 -8.36 -2.13
N SER A 19 17.51 -7.52 -2.95
CA SER A 19 17.90 -7.31 -4.34
C SER A 19 17.52 -5.92 -4.83
N THR A 20 18.54 -5.14 -5.24
CA THR A 20 18.36 -3.80 -5.82
C THR A 20 17.77 -3.82 -7.22
N SER A 21 17.72 -4.99 -7.87
CA SER A 21 17.11 -5.19 -9.19
C SER A 21 15.59 -5.36 -9.13
N VAL A 22 15.04 -5.60 -7.93
CA VAL A 22 13.62 -5.77 -7.72
C VAL A 22 12.96 -4.40 -7.64
N ASN A 23 11.98 -4.18 -8.51
CA ASN A 23 11.18 -2.96 -8.49
C ASN A 23 9.84 -3.23 -7.79
N LEU A 24 9.81 -3.01 -6.47
CA LEU A 24 8.60 -3.07 -5.66
C LEU A 24 8.08 -1.64 -5.38
N ILE A 25 6.84 -1.39 -5.76
CA ILE A 25 6.16 -0.10 -5.52
C ILE A 25 4.96 -0.34 -4.62
N VAL A 26 4.80 0.52 -3.61
CA VAL A 26 3.60 0.54 -2.77
C VAL A 26 2.65 1.61 -3.30
N HIS A 27 1.41 1.22 -3.57
CA HIS A 27 0.36 2.09 -4.06
C HIS A 27 -0.72 2.30 -3.00
N ILE A 28 -1.31 3.50 -3.00
CA ILE A 28 -2.45 3.85 -2.16
C ILE A 28 -3.50 4.50 -3.04
N ASP A 29 -4.62 3.81 -3.22
CA ASP A 29 -5.82 4.40 -3.82
C ASP A 29 -6.69 5.01 -2.73
N VAL A 30 -6.99 6.30 -2.87
CA VAL A 30 -7.87 7.04 -1.97
C VAL A 30 -9.22 7.23 -2.62
N TYR A 31 -10.25 6.69 -1.99
CA TYR A 31 -11.63 6.81 -2.41
C TYR A 31 -12.39 7.71 -1.44
N SER A 32 -13.06 8.71 -1.98
CA SER A 32 -14.05 9.52 -1.29
C SER A 32 -15.37 9.47 -2.05
N LEU A 33 -16.48 9.45 -1.33
CA LEU A 33 -17.80 9.60 -1.96
C LEU A 33 -18.03 11.09 -2.24
N PRO A 34 -18.61 11.47 -3.39
CA PRO A 34 -18.89 12.87 -3.71
C PRO A 34 -19.70 13.58 -2.62
N SER A 35 -20.69 12.88 -2.04
CA SER A 35 -21.55 13.40 -0.97
C SER A 35 -20.88 13.47 0.41
N PHE A 36 -19.72 12.82 0.59
CA PHE A 36 -19.02 12.70 1.87
C PHE A 36 -17.50 12.80 1.67
N LEU A 37 -17.03 13.96 1.21
CA LEU A 37 -15.61 14.22 0.94
C LEU A 37 -14.70 14.06 2.16
N SER A 38 -15.25 14.20 3.37
CA SER A 38 -14.54 13.98 4.62
C SER A 38 -14.28 12.49 4.92
N VAL A 39 -15.08 11.59 4.35
CA VAL A 39 -14.93 10.14 4.55
C VAL A 39 -14.03 9.58 3.46
N LYS A 40 -12.82 9.18 3.86
CA LYS A 40 -11.81 8.61 2.98
C LYS A 40 -11.60 7.13 3.27
N ARG A 41 -11.56 6.31 2.22
CA ARG A 41 -11.13 4.91 2.28
C ARG A 41 -9.82 4.78 1.52
N TYR A 42 -8.84 4.15 2.16
CA TYR A 42 -7.50 3.98 1.63
C TYR A 42 -7.30 2.50 1.31
N PHE A 43 -6.95 2.18 0.07
CA PHE A 43 -6.62 0.84 -0.36
C PHE A 43 -5.15 0.78 -0.72
N LEU A 44 -4.39 0.05 0.10
CA LEU A 44 -2.98 -0.17 -0.10
C LEU A 44 -2.77 -1.45 -0.88
N TYR A 45 -1.95 -1.43 -1.92
CA TYR A 45 -1.51 -2.63 -2.62
C TYR A 45 -0.05 -2.50 -3.06
N PHE A 46 0.54 -3.63 -3.42
CA PHE A 46 1.93 -3.70 -3.88
C PHE A 46 1.94 -4.04 -5.35
N SER A 47 2.89 -3.46 -6.07
CA SER A 47 3.17 -3.76 -7.47
C SER A 47 4.62 -4.23 -7.59
N LEU A 48 4.82 -5.42 -8.15
CA LEU A 48 6.13 -6.00 -8.40
C LEU A 48 6.34 -6.06 -9.92
N PHE A 49 7.35 -5.35 -10.42
CA PHE A 49 7.59 -5.20 -11.87
C PHE A 49 6.34 -4.73 -12.64
N GLY A 50 5.56 -3.81 -12.04
CA GLY A 50 4.35 -3.26 -12.64
C GLY A 50 3.08 -4.10 -12.45
N ASN A 51 3.19 -5.33 -11.92
CA ASN A 51 2.04 -6.19 -11.68
C ASN A 51 1.58 -6.13 -10.23
N LYS A 52 0.28 -5.91 -10.02
CA LYS A 52 -0.33 -5.96 -8.69
C LYS A 52 -0.16 -7.36 -8.09
N ILE A 53 0.33 -7.42 -6.85
CA ILE A 53 0.51 -8.67 -6.10
C ILE A 53 -0.41 -8.74 -4.89
N GLY A 54 -1.06 -9.89 -4.73
CA GLY A 54 -1.97 -10.16 -3.62
C GLY A 54 -3.16 -9.21 -3.51
N SER A 55 -3.83 -9.30 -2.37
CA SER A 55 -5.04 -8.53 -2.06
C SER A 55 -4.72 -7.14 -1.51
N SER A 56 -5.57 -6.17 -1.83
CA SER A 56 -5.46 -4.83 -1.24
C SER A 56 -5.79 -4.85 0.26
N ILE A 57 -5.07 -4.04 1.03
CA ILE A 57 -5.34 -3.80 2.45
C ILE A 57 -6.15 -2.51 2.57
N ALA A 58 -7.32 -2.59 3.19
CA ALA A 58 -8.19 -1.44 3.39
C ALA A 58 -7.95 -0.76 4.74
N PHE A 59 -7.94 0.57 4.73
CA PHE A 59 -7.94 1.41 5.93
C PHE A 59 -9.04 2.46 5.80
N THR A 60 -9.74 2.74 6.90
CA THR A 60 -10.77 3.76 7.01
C THR A 60 -10.25 5.06 7.63
N ASN A 61 -9.04 5.03 8.18
CA ASN A 61 -8.40 6.17 8.84
C ASN A 61 -6.97 6.37 8.29
N ALA A 62 -6.61 7.63 8.04
CA ALA A 62 -5.27 8.03 7.63
C ALA A 62 -4.21 7.72 8.70
N GLY A 63 -4.57 7.80 9.98
CA GLY A 63 -3.69 7.49 11.10
C GLY A 63 -3.24 6.03 11.08
N ASP A 64 -4.17 5.09 10.92
CA ASP A 64 -3.87 3.65 10.86
C ASP A 64 -3.03 3.30 9.63
N LEU A 65 -3.36 3.92 8.48
CA LEU A 65 -2.57 3.80 7.26
C LEU A 65 -1.12 4.26 7.50
N ASN A 66 -0.94 5.41 8.14
CA ASN A 66 0.37 5.97 8.42
C ASN A 66 1.16 5.09 9.41
N ALA A 67 0.52 4.62 10.48
CA ALA A 67 1.13 3.70 11.44
C ALA A 67 1.57 2.38 10.76
N PHE A 68 0.77 1.87 9.83
CA PHE A 68 1.13 0.70 9.04
C PHE A 68 2.34 0.97 8.12
N PHE A 69 2.37 2.11 7.43
CA PHE A 69 3.52 2.50 6.61
C PHE A 69 4.80 2.71 7.41
N MET A 70 4.71 3.34 8.58
CA MET A 70 5.84 3.49 9.49
C MET A 70 6.36 2.12 9.92
N THR A 71 5.46 1.18 10.25
CA THR A 71 5.84 -0.19 10.57
C THR A 71 6.57 -0.86 9.40
N LEU A 72 6.03 -0.76 8.18
CA LEU A 72 6.65 -1.28 6.96
C LEU A 72 8.07 -0.74 6.76
N LYS A 73 8.26 0.58 6.83
CA LYS A 73 9.56 1.24 6.67
C LYS A 73 10.54 0.91 7.80
N SER A 74 10.04 0.65 9.01
CA SER A 74 10.89 0.22 10.13
C SER A 74 11.39 -1.23 9.97
N THR A 75 10.67 -2.06 9.21
CA THR A 75 11.01 -3.47 9.01
C THR A 75 11.80 -3.70 7.72
N PHE A 76 11.55 -2.91 6.67
CA PHE A 76 12.19 -3.05 5.36
C PHE A 76 12.79 -1.71 4.94
N ASN A 77 14.11 -1.67 4.73
CA ASN A 77 14.84 -0.44 4.44
C ASN A 77 14.65 0.01 3.00
N GLN A 78 14.38 -0.92 2.08
CA GLN A 78 14.27 -0.63 0.65
C GLN A 78 12.85 -0.21 0.21
N ILE A 79 11.93 0.04 1.15
CA ILE A 79 10.57 0.49 0.78
C ILE A 79 10.60 1.95 0.34
N SER A 80 10.25 2.15 -0.92
CA SER A 80 10.02 3.46 -1.51
C SER A 80 8.80 4.17 -0.91
N SER A 81 8.76 5.50 -1.04
CA SER A 81 7.59 6.27 -0.64
C SER A 81 6.37 5.87 -1.48
N PRO A 82 5.19 5.69 -0.85
CA PRO A 82 4.04 5.18 -1.57
C PRO A 82 3.51 6.17 -2.61
N VAL A 83 3.13 5.62 -3.77
CA VAL A 83 2.46 6.36 -4.83
C VAL A 83 0.98 6.49 -4.46
N ARG A 84 0.46 7.72 -4.47
CA ARG A 84 -0.94 8.01 -4.11
C ARG A 84 -1.76 8.37 -5.35
N SER A 85 -2.85 7.66 -5.55
CA SER A 85 -3.86 7.93 -6.58
C SER A 85 -5.17 8.34 -5.90
N SER A 86 -5.71 9.50 -6.28
CA SER A 86 -7.08 9.86 -5.91
C SER A 86 -8.00 9.32 -6.99
N VAL A 87 -8.90 8.39 -6.62
CA VAL A 87 -9.82 7.79 -7.57
C VAL A 87 -11.19 8.43 -7.39
N PRO A 88 -11.62 9.34 -8.29
CA PRO A 88 -12.99 9.80 -8.28
C PRO A 88 -13.89 8.61 -8.65
N LYS A 89 -14.84 8.25 -7.79
CA LYS A 89 -15.93 7.38 -8.25
C LYS A 89 -16.80 8.20 -9.19
N CYS A 90 -16.89 7.78 -10.45
CA CYS A 90 -18.05 8.07 -11.27
C CYS A 90 -19.28 7.55 -10.50
N GLY A 91 -20.15 8.47 -10.10
CA GLY A 91 -21.51 8.13 -9.65
C GLY A 91 -22.36 7.73 -10.83
#